data_AF-A0A9X2FN96-F1
#
_entry.id   AF-A0A9X2FN96-F1
#
_cell.length_a   1.000
_cell.length_b   1.000
_cell.length_c   1.000
_cell.angle_alpha   90.00
_cell.angle_beta   90.00
_cell.angle_gamma   90.00
#
_symmetry.space_group_name_H-M   'P 1'
#
loop_
_entity.id
_entity.type
_entity.pdbx_description
1 polymer ?
#
loop_
_entity_poly.entity_id
_entity_poly.type
_entity_poly.pdbx_seq_one_letter_code
_entity_poly.pdbx_strand_id
1 'polypeptide(L)'
;MQDPLSRIDALKRPPLLIEAARFGIDGYDRTRLLPRLLGAGAFGPARAATALLDREAELEARRRSGSGEYRPSRHVELIVALMGEARLLRAKRLS
;
A
#
# COMPACT_ATOMS: atom_id res chain seq x y z
N MET A 1 -17.31 -1.08 9.34
CA MET A 1 -16.14 -0.69 8.53
C MET A 1 -14.95 -1.46 9.08
N GLN A 2 -14.34 -2.37 8.31
CA GLN A 2 -13.23 -3.19 8.82
C GLN A 2 -11.98 -2.32 9.05
N ASP A 3 -11.27 -2.60 10.14
CA ASP A 3 -10.02 -1.95 10.50
C ASP A 3 -8.97 -2.13 9.38
N PRO A 4 -8.37 -1.05 8.83
CA PRO A 4 -7.38 -1.14 7.76
C PRO A 4 -6.16 -1.99 8.14
N LEU A 5 -5.73 -1.99 9.40
CA LEU A 5 -4.61 -2.82 9.85
C LEU A 5 -4.94 -4.31 9.74
N SER A 6 -6.13 -4.71 10.18
CA SER A 6 -6.60 -6.09 10.06
C SER A 6 -6.67 -6.55 8.60
N ARG A 7 -7.09 -5.67 7.68
CA ARG A 7 -7.09 -5.96 6.23
C ARG A 7 -5.67 -6.13 5.68
N ILE A 8 -4.73 -5.28 6.10
CA ILE A 8 -3.32 -5.35 5.68
C ILE A 8 -2.68 -6.67 6.15
N ASP A 9 -2.92 -7.06 7.41
CA ASP A 9 -2.36 -8.29 7.97
C ASP A 9 -2.92 -9.56 7.30
N ALA A 10 -4.11 -9.48 6.72
CA ALA A 10 -4.71 -10.57 5.95
C ALA A 10 -4.22 -10.68 4.50
N LEU A 11 -3.42 -9.73 3.99
CA LEU A 11 -2.91 -9.75 2.62
C LEU A 11 -1.92 -10.89 2.41
N LYS A 12 -2.23 -11.80 1.49
CA LYS A 12 -1.30 -12.83 1.01
C LYS A 12 -0.69 -12.42 -0.31
N ARG A 13 0.58 -12.03 -0.33
CA ARG A 13 1.28 -11.58 -1.55
C ARG A 13 2.49 -12.44 -1.88
N PRO A 14 2.86 -12.54 -3.17
CA PRO A 14 4.09 -13.19 -3.59
C PRO A 14 5.29 -12.66 -2.78
N PRO A 15 6.15 -13.54 -2.21
CA PRO A 15 7.27 -13.12 -1.38
C PRO A 15 8.16 -12.07 -2.03
N LEU A 16 8.41 -12.19 -3.35
CA LEU A 16 9.22 -11.25 -4.10
C LEU A 16 8.71 -9.80 -4.05
N LEU A 17 7.38 -9.59 -4.08
CA LEU A 17 6.81 -8.24 -3.96
C LEU A 17 7.01 -7.66 -2.57
N ILE A 18 6.89 -8.50 -1.54
CA ILE A 18 7.11 -8.11 -0.15
C ILE A 18 8.58 -7.78 0.09
N GLU A 19 9.51 -8.62 -0.36
CA GLU A 19 10.95 -8.36 -0.21
C GLU A 19 11.37 -7.08 -0.96
N ALA A 20 10.89 -6.88 -2.19
CA ALA A 20 11.17 -5.65 -2.93
C ALA A 20 10.66 -4.40 -2.19
N ALA A 21 9.46 -4.48 -1.60
CA ALA A 21 8.90 -3.37 -0.83
C ALA A 21 9.65 -3.09 0.47
N ARG A 22 10.19 -4.13 1.14
CA ARG A 22 11.01 -3.97 2.34
C ARG A 22 12.25 -3.12 2.11
N PHE A 23 12.88 -3.19 0.93
CA PHE A 23 14.01 -2.30 0.60
C PHE A 23 13.59 -0.84 0.37
N GLY A 24 12.34 -0.59 -0.03
CA GLY A 24 11.83 0.75 -0.31
C GLY A 24 11.21 1.46 0.90
N ILE A 25 10.95 0.75 2.00
CA ILE A 25 10.15 1.26 3.11
C ILE A 25 10.83 2.38 3.89
N ASP A 26 12.16 2.35 4.00
CA ASP A 26 12.90 3.36 4.75
C ASP A 26 12.94 4.71 4.00
N GLY A 27 12.72 4.68 2.68
CA GLY A 27 12.53 5.86 1.83
C GLY A 27 11.07 6.30 1.68
N TYR A 28 10.14 5.74 2.48
CA TYR A 28 8.73 6.08 2.38
C TYR A 28 8.46 7.52 2.82
N ASP A 29 8.14 8.38 1.86
CA ASP A 29 7.65 9.75 2.09
C ASP A 29 6.17 9.85 1.67
N ARG A 30 5.32 10.01 2.68
CA ARG A 30 3.87 10.16 2.54
C ARG A 30 3.48 11.31 1.63
N THR A 31 4.16 12.45 1.75
CA THR A 31 3.84 13.68 1.02
C THR A 31 4.11 13.54 -0.47
N ARG A 32 5.05 12.68 -0.84
CA ARG A 32 5.40 12.38 -2.23
C ARG A 32 4.61 11.20 -2.80
N LEU A 33 4.46 10.10 -2.05
CA LEU A 33 3.89 8.87 -2.58
C LEU A 33 2.36 8.89 -2.62
N LEU A 34 1.68 9.44 -1.61
CA LEU A 34 0.22 9.45 -1.61
C LEU A 34 -0.38 10.24 -2.78
N PRO A 35 0.07 11.47 -3.09
CA PRO A 35 -0.48 12.20 -4.23
C PRO A 35 -0.28 11.48 -5.56
N ARG A 36 0.82 10.74 -5.69
CA ARG A 36 1.14 9.99 -6.90
C ARG A 36 0.31 8.71 -7.05
N LEU A 37 -0.03 8.05 -5.95
CA LEU A 37 -0.78 6.79 -5.95
C LEU A 37 -2.30 6.99 -5.89
N LEU A 38 -2.76 7.98 -5.14
CA LEU A 38 -4.18 8.23 -4.85
C LEU A 38 -4.72 9.54 -5.45
N GLY A 39 -3.85 10.38 -6.03
CA GLY A 39 -4.20 11.74 -6.45
C GLY A 39 -4.10 12.75 -5.30
N ALA A 40 -4.29 14.03 -5.65
CA ALA A 40 -4.24 15.11 -4.67
C ALA A 40 -5.38 14.98 -3.64
N GLY A 41 -5.04 15.05 -2.35
CA GLY A 41 -6.02 14.99 -1.27
C GLY A 41 -5.38 14.94 0.12
N ALA A 42 -6.08 15.47 1.11
CA ALA A 42 -5.72 15.33 2.52
C ALA A 42 -6.25 14.00 3.04
N PHE A 43 -5.39 12.98 3.05
CA PHE A 43 -5.73 11.67 3.62
C PHE A 43 -5.20 11.57 5.05
N GLY A 44 -6.06 11.23 6.02
CA GLY A 44 -5.58 10.69 7.31
C GLY A 44 -5.07 9.25 7.13
N PRO A 45 -4.22 8.71 8.03
CA PRO A 45 -3.60 7.39 7.82
C PRO A 45 -4.56 6.24 7.56
N ALA A 46 -5.69 6.19 8.28
CA ALA A 46 -6.69 5.13 8.09
C ALA A 46 -7.38 5.21 6.72
N ARG A 47 -7.66 6.44 6.26
CA ARG A 47 -8.29 6.69 4.95
C ARG A 47 -7.30 6.42 3.82
N ALA A 48 -6.03 6.80 3.99
CA ALA A 48 -4.96 6.49 3.04
C ALA A 48 -4.77 4.97 2.91
N ALA A 49 -4.63 4.25 4.02
CA ALA A 49 -4.50 2.80 4.03
C ALA A 49 -5.68 2.08 3.35
N THR A 50 -6.91 2.54 3.61
CA THR A 50 -8.12 1.98 2.96
C THR A 50 -8.07 2.19 1.45
N ALA A 51 -7.79 3.41 0.98
CA ALA A 51 -7.72 3.70 -0.45
C ALA A 51 -6.58 2.96 -1.15
N LEU A 52 -5.42 2.81 -0.48
CA LEU A 52 -4.30 2.02 -0.98
C LEU A 52 -4.68 0.53 -1.09
N LEU A 53 -5.41 -0.03 -0.12
CA LEU A 53 -5.89 -1.42 -0.17
C LEU A 53 -6.81 -1.68 -1.37
N ASP A 54 -7.68 -0.72 -1.67
CA ASP A 54 -8.60 -0.84 -2.80
C ASP A 54 -7.82 -0.79 -4.14
N ARG A 55 -6.85 0.12 -4.24
CA ARG A 55 -5.95 0.20 -5.39
C ARG A 55 -5.05 -1.03 -5.53
N GLU A 56 -4.68 -1.64 -4.42
CA GLU A 56 -3.87 -2.84 -4.35
C GLU A 56 -4.63 -4.02 -4.96
N ALA A 57 -5.90 -4.20 -4.55
CA ALA A 57 -6.75 -5.25 -5.09
C ALA A 57 -6.90 -5.16 -6.62
N GLU A 58 -7.01 -3.94 -7.17
CA GLU A 58 -7.02 -3.72 -8.62
C GLU A 58 -5.71 -4.14 -9.30
N LEU A 59 -4.55 -3.82 -8.72
CA LEU A 59 -3.26 -4.23 -9.27
C LEU A 59 -3.02 -5.73 -9.16
N GLU A 60 -3.47 -6.36 -8.08
CA GLU A 60 -3.41 -7.82 -7.92
C GLU A 60 -4.31 -8.52 -8.95
N ALA A 61 -5.50 -7.99 -9.23
CA ALA A 61 -6.35 -8.52 -10.30
C ALA A 61 -5.66 -8.45 -11.67
N ARG A 62 -5.01 -7.32 -11.98
CA ARG A 62 -4.23 -7.15 -13.22
C ARG A 62 -3.02 -8.08 -13.28
N ARG A 63 -2.33 -8.31 -12.16
CA ARG A 63 -1.21 -9.26 -12.06
C ARG A 63 -1.69 -10.67 -12.41
N ARG A 64 -2.83 -11.10 -11.83
CA ARG A 64 -3.38 -12.45 -12.03
C ARG A 64 -3.90 -12.68 -13.44
N SER A 65 -4.46 -11.65 -14.07
CA SER A 65 -4.94 -11.76 -15.46
C SER A 65 -3.84 -11.68 -16.51
N GLY A 66 -2.59 -11.39 -16.11
CA GLY A 66 -1.49 -11.17 -17.07
C GLY A 66 -1.69 -9.94 -17.95
N SER A 67 -2.45 -8.94 -17.46
CA SER A 67 -2.73 -7.71 -18.22
C SER A 67 -1.44 -7.00 -18.62
N GLY A 68 -1.34 -6.55 -19.88
CA GLY A 68 -0.22 -5.73 -20.36
C GLY A 68 -0.08 -4.37 -19.65
N GLU A 69 -1.11 -3.92 -18.94
CA GLU A 69 -1.07 -2.71 -18.11
C GLU A 69 -0.48 -2.97 -16.72
N TYR A 70 -0.23 -4.23 -16.35
CA TYR A 70 0.37 -4.56 -15.07
C TYR A 70 1.82 -4.14 -15.03
N ARG A 71 2.15 -3.28 -14.06
CA ARG A 71 3.52 -2.81 -13.82
C ARG A 71 3.97 -3.27 -12.44
N PRO A 72 4.87 -4.27 -12.33
CA PRO A 72 5.37 -4.76 -11.05
C PRO A 72 5.94 -3.65 -10.17
N SER A 73 6.67 -2.69 -10.75
CA SER A 73 7.22 -1.55 -10.01
C SER A 73 6.16 -0.68 -9.33
N ARG A 74 5.00 -0.46 -9.97
CA ARG A 74 3.88 0.26 -9.35
C ARG A 74 3.26 -0.55 -8.21
N HIS A 75 3.21 -1.88 -8.33
CA HIS A 75 2.70 -2.74 -7.26
C HIS A 75 3.65 -2.71 -6.05
N VAL A 76 4.96 -2.85 -6.26
CA VAL A 76 5.95 -2.72 -5.18
C VAL A 76 5.82 -1.38 -4.46
N GLU A 77 5.75 -0.29 -5.20
CA GLU A 77 5.56 1.04 -4.62
C GLU A 77 4.28 1.17 -3.80
N LEU A 78 3.17 0.59 -4.26
CA LEU A 78 1.92 0.60 -3.54
C LEU A 78 2.03 -0.20 -2.22
N ILE A 79 2.75 -1.32 -2.23
CA ILE A 79 3.03 -2.12 -1.01
C ILE A 79 3.93 -1.33 -0.06
N VAL A 80 4.94 -0.60 -0.55
CA VAL A 80 5.75 0.32 0.26
C VAL A 80 4.85 1.33 0.97
N ALA A 81 3.91 1.94 0.25
CA ALA A 81 2.98 2.89 0.84
C ALA A 81 2.05 2.26 1.89
N LEU A 82 1.53 1.05 1.63
CA LEU A 82 0.72 0.30 2.60
C LEU A 82 1.48 -0.02 3.89
N MET A 83 2.73 -0.49 3.77
CA MET A 83 3.57 -0.76 4.93
C MET A 83 3.86 0.53 5.72
N GLY A 84 4.08 1.65 5.04
CA GLY A 84 4.34 2.94 5.65
C GLY A 84 3.14 3.46 6.44
N GLU A 85 1.96 3.46 5.83
CA GLU A 85 0.71 3.83 6.51
C GLU A 85 0.37 2.88 7.66
N ALA A 86 0.66 1.58 7.53
CA ALA A 86 0.47 0.62 8.62
C ALA A 86 1.38 0.94 9.82
N ARG A 87 2.65 1.33 9.60
CA ARG A 87 3.55 1.78 10.68
C ARG A 87 2.97 2.98 11.42
N LEU A 88 2.47 3.98 10.69
CA LEU A 88 1.85 5.18 11.28
C LEU A 88 0.59 4.85 12.08
N LEU A 89 -0.28 3.98 11.55
CA LEU A 89 -1.49 3.53 12.24
C LEU A 89 -1.18 2.79 13.53
N ARG A 90 -0.18 1.89 13.51
CA ARG A 90 0.28 1.17 14.71
C ARG A 90 0.87 2.12 15.75
N ALA A 91 1.69 3.07 15.33
CA ALA A 91 2.26 4.09 16.23
C ALA A 91 1.15 4.91 16.90
N LYS A 92 0.14 5.35 16.14
CA LYS A 92 -1.00 6.11 16.67
C LYS A 92 -1.88 5.31 17.64
N ARG A 93 -1.91 3.97 17.54
CA ARG A 93 -2.65 3.12 18.48
C ARG A 93 -1.93 2.95 19.83
N LEU A 94 -0.61 3.18 19.85
CA LEU A 94 0.24 3.02 21.03
C LEU A 94 0.46 4.34 21.79
N SER A 95 0.06 5.48 21.21
CA SER A 95 0.09 6.82 21.81
C SER A 95 -1.25 7.19 22.42
#